data_AF-U7QX27-F1
#
_entry.id   AF-U7QX27-F1
#
_cell.length_a   1.000
_cell.length_b   1.000
_cell.length_c   1.000
_cell.angle_alpha   90.00
_cell.angle_beta   90.00
_cell.angle_gamma   90.00
#
_symmetry.space_group_name_H-M   'P 1'
#
loop_
_entity.id
_entity.type
_entity.pdbx_description
1 polymer ?
#
loop_
_entity_poly.entity_id
_entity_poly.type
_entity_poly.pdbx_seq_one_letter_code
_entity_poly.pdbx_strand_id
1 'polypeptide(L)'
;MSIENTNVADQITGKDSVVLGHAEAPAVHSIAIGASPRNSKTISEAAIAIGQNQLAGKQGDVKVVWPIAIGADSISSGLASIALGQKVTASAAQAVAIGQHSSATEQGSVALGADSIANKPNVVSVGKTGHERKIVHVAAGDISNHSTDAVNGQQLHAESAKLEILLDAKNKQLEERIETLESDVANLTLLIQNSVDDVALLKKRLLDALSY
;
A
#
# COMPACT_ATOMS: atom_id res chain seq x y z
N MET A 1 -4.25 42.50 -14.04
CA MET A 1 -5.08 41.39 -13.52
C MET A 1 -6.26 42.04 -12.81
N SER A 2 -7.42 42.11 -13.44
CA SER A 2 -8.64 42.66 -12.80
C SER A 2 -9.27 41.55 -11.97
N ILE A 3 -9.34 41.74 -10.67
CA ILE A 3 -10.22 40.95 -9.79
C ILE A 3 -11.53 41.75 -9.72
N GLU A 4 -12.37 41.62 -10.73
CA GLU A 4 -13.71 42.21 -10.65
C GLU A 4 -14.61 41.21 -9.93
N ASN A 5 -14.91 41.49 -8.66
CA ASN A 5 -15.96 40.79 -7.92
C ASN A 5 -17.32 41.35 -8.38
N THR A 6 -17.72 41.08 -9.63
CA THR A 6 -18.90 41.70 -10.27
C THR A 6 -20.25 41.27 -9.69
N ASN A 7 -20.27 40.44 -8.64
CA ASN A 7 -21.46 39.77 -8.10
C ASN A 7 -21.74 40.01 -6.61
N VAL A 8 -21.19 41.08 -6.02
CA VAL A 8 -21.29 41.35 -4.55
C VAL A 8 -22.74 41.43 -4.02
N ALA A 9 -23.73 41.73 -4.88
CA ALA A 9 -25.12 41.93 -4.46
C ALA A 9 -25.86 40.63 -4.04
N ASP A 10 -25.42 39.45 -4.49
CA ASP A 10 -26.07 38.15 -4.21
C ASP A 10 -25.21 37.19 -3.36
N GLN A 11 -24.09 37.67 -2.81
CA GLN A 11 -23.14 36.84 -2.06
C GLN A 11 -23.53 36.68 -0.59
N ILE A 12 -23.73 35.44 -0.13
CA ILE A 12 -23.89 35.11 1.28
C ILE A 12 -22.50 35.04 1.93
N THR A 13 -22.21 35.93 2.88
CA THR A 13 -20.88 36.09 3.48
C THR A 13 -20.96 36.02 5.01
N GLY A 14 -20.26 35.08 5.63
CA GLY A 14 -20.12 34.92 7.07
C GLY A 14 -19.04 35.84 7.64
N LYS A 15 -18.97 35.95 8.97
CA LYS A 15 -17.95 36.78 9.65
C LYS A 15 -16.54 36.31 9.28
N ASP A 16 -15.64 37.25 8.98
CA ASP A 16 -14.23 37.00 8.66
C ASP A 16 -14.03 36.01 7.48
N SER A 17 -14.96 36.00 6.53
CA SER A 17 -14.91 35.15 5.34
C SER A 17 -14.48 35.91 4.10
N VAL A 18 -14.00 35.18 3.09
CA VAL A 18 -13.64 35.71 1.77
C VAL A 18 -14.55 35.10 0.72
N VAL A 19 -15.24 35.95 -0.06
CA VAL A 19 -16.07 35.54 -1.19
C VAL A 19 -15.59 36.22 -2.45
N LEU A 20 -15.39 35.44 -3.52
CA LEU A 20 -15.03 35.95 -4.83
C LEU A 20 -15.80 35.23 -5.95
N GLY A 21 -16.45 36.00 -6.81
CA GLY A 21 -17.19 35.47 -7.98
C GLY A 21 -18.54 34.84 -7.63
N HIS A 22 -18.93 33.78 -8.35
CA HIS A 22 -20.18 33.04 -8.07
C HIS A 22 -19.92 32.08 -6.89
N ALA A 23 -20.12 32.55 -5.67
CA ALA A 23 -19.73 31.84 -4.46
C ALA A 23 -20.58 32.25 -3.23
N GLU A 24 -20.70 31.32 -2.29
CA GLU A 24 -21.39 31.48 -1.01
C GLU A 24 -20.48 30.98 0.13
N ALA A 25 -20.25 31.83 1.11
CA ALA A 25 -19.50 31.50 2.32
C ALA A 25 -20.26 31.87 3.60
N PRO A 26 -21.45 31.29 3.87
CA PRO A 26 -22.23 31.60 5.08
C PRO A 26 -21.50 31.31 6.40
N ALA A 27 -20.52 30.40 6.40
CA ALA A 27 -19.79 30.04 7.61
C ALA A 27 -18.70 31.06 7.97
N VAL A 28 -18.39 31.17 9.26
CA VAL A 28 -17.32 32.03 9.76
C VAL A 28 -15.94 31.52 9.32
N HIS A 29 -15.00 32.45 9.14
CA HIS A 29 -13.59 32.18 8.81
C HIS A 29 -13.39 31.38 7.49
N SER A 30 -14.38 31.34 6.59
CA SER A 30 -14.34 30.48 5.41
C SER A 30 -13.95 31.23 4.13
N ILE A 31 -13.50 30.49 3.11
CA ILE A 31 -13.09 31.06 1.82
C ILE A 31 -13.87 30.37 0.70
N ALA A 32 -14.69 31.11 -0.03
CA ALA A 32 -15.38 30.61 -1.22
C ALA A 32 -15.00 31.43 -2.46
N ILE A 33 -14.33 30.79 -3.41
CA ILE A 33 -13.98 31.37 -4.71
C ILE A 33 -14.66 30.55 -5.79
N GLY A 34 -15.51 31.18 -6.60
CA GLY A 34 -16.25 30.45 -7.61
C GLY A 34 -16.41 31.19 -8.93
N ALA A 35 -16.76 30.42 -9.96
CA ALA A 35 -16.94 30.92 -11.30
C ALA A 35 -18.36 30.60 -11.80
N SER A 36 -18.95 31.53 -12.54
CA SER A 36 -20.26 31.33 -13.14
C SER A 36 -20.29 30.09 -14.04
N PRO A 37 -21.44 29.38 -14.14
CA PRO A 37 -22.74 29.73 -13.57
C PRO A 37 -23.06 29.05 -12.22
N ARG A 38 -22.17 28.25 -11.64
CA ARG A 38 -22.48 27.46 -10.43
C ARG A 38 -21.65 27.89 -9.23
N ASN A 39 -22.33 28.10 -8.10
CA ASN A 39 -21.71 28.62 -6.90
C ASN A 39 -20.69 27.65 -6.29
N SER A 40 -19.54 28.22 -5.88
CA SER A 40 -18.70 27.64 -4.84
C SER A 40 -19.40 27.75 -3.49
N LYS A 41 -19.35 26.73 -2.63
CA LYS A 41 -20.03 26.80 -1.33
C LYS A 41 -19.20 26.30 -0.15
N THR A 42 -18.99 27.18 0.85
CA THR A 42 -18.47 26.82 2.18
C THR A 42 -19.58 26.92 3.23
N ILE A 43 -19.98 25.80 3.84
CA ILE A 43 -21.04 25.78 4.88
C ILE A 43 -20.55 25.39 6.27
N SER A 44 -19.27 25.06 6.38
CA SER A 44 -18.60 24.68 7.62
C SER A 44 -17.58 25.75 8.03
N GLU A 45 -17.38 25.92 9.34
CA GLU A 45 -16.38 26.87 9.85
C GLU A 45 -14.99 26.57 9.30
N ALA A 46 -14.28 27.64 8.92
CA ALA A 46 -12.92 27.59 8.38
C ALA A 46 -12.76 26.64 7.17
N ALA A 47 -13.84 26.45 6.41
CA ALA A 47 -13.83 25.70 5.17
C ALA A 47 -13.23 26.50 4.00
N ILE A 48 -12.71 25.81 2.99
CA ILE A 48 -12.22 26.40 1.75
C ILE A 48 -12.89 25.71 0.56
N ALA A 49 -13.53 26.49 -0.32
CA ALA A 49 -14.15 26.01 -1.54
C ALA A 49 -13.67 26.83 -2.75
N ILE A 50 -13.00 26.21 -3.72
CA ILE A 50 -12.46 26.89 -4.91
C ILE A 50 -12.83 26.13 -6.20
N GLY A 51 -13.53 26.78 -7.13
CA GLY A 51 -13.97 26.17 -8.40
C GLY A 51 -15.46 26.38 -8.72
N GLN A 52 -16.00 25.54 -9.60
CA GLN A 52 -17.43 25.53 -9.93
C GLN A 52 -18.16 24.35 -9.26
N ASN A 53 -19.30 24.62 -8.61
CA ASN A 53 -20.20 23.58 -8.09
C ASN A 53 -19.60 22.63 -7.02
N GLN A 54 -18.65 23.10 -6.23
CA GLN A 54 -18.07 22.33 -5.12
C GLN A 54 -18.71 22.69 -3.78
N LEU A 55 -18.63 21.74 -2.84
CA LEU A 55 -19.11 21.87 -1.48
C LEU A 55 -18.00 21.55 -0.48
N ALA A 56 -17.65 22.53 0.35
CA ALA A 56 -16.83 22.32 1.54
C ALA A 56 -17.69 22.48 2.80
N GLY A 57 -18.00 21.35 3.43
CA GLY A 57 -18.82 21.25 4.63
C GLY A 57 -19.99 20.30 4.50
N LYS A 58 -20.73 20.18 5.61
CA LYS A 58 -21.88 19.28 5.72
C LYS A 58 -23.04 19.99 6.40
N GLN A 59 -24.19 20.04 5.72
CA GLN A 59 -25.35 20.77 6.22
C GLN A 59 -25.88 20.16 7.51
N GLY A 60 -26.12 21.01 8.51
CA GLY A 60 -26.68 20.60 9.80
C GLY A 60 -25.69 19.92 10.75
N ASP A 61 -24.41 19.83 10.38
CA ASP A 61 -23.37 19.17 11.19
C ASP A 61 -22.31 20.18 11.63
N VAL A 62 -22.50 20.76 12.83
CA VAL A 62 -21.57 21.76 13.41
C VAL A 62 -20.21 21.17 13.76
N LYS A 63 -20.06 19.84 13.77
CA LYS A 63 -18.77 19.18 14.05
C LYS A 63 -17.88 19.15 12.83
N VAL A 64 -18.41 19.33 11.63
CA VAL A 64 -17.59 19.41 10.42
C VAL A 64 -17.01 20.81 10.33
N VAL A 65 -15.72 20.90 10.60
CA VAL A 65 -14.88 22.11 10.47
C VAL A 65 -13.63 21.79 9.66
N TRP A 66 -13.03 22.82 9.04
CA TRP A 66 -11.83 22.69 8.19
C TRP A 66 -11.91 21.82 6.91
N PRO A 67 -13.07 21.60 6.26
CA PRO A 67 -13.07 20.91 4.97
C PRO A 67 -12.49 21.79 3.86
N ILE A 68 -11.75 21.19 2.94
CA ILE A 68 -11.17 21.86 1.77
C ILE A 68 -11.66 21.15 0.51
N ALA A 69 -12.41 21.84 -0.34
CA ALA A 69 -12.85 21.37 -1.66
C ALA A 69 -12.30 22.28 -2.76
N ILE A 70 -11.39 21.78 -3.57
CA ILE A 70 -10.75 22.54 -4.65
C ILE A 70 -10.87 21.76 -5.96
N GLY A 71 -11.51 22.36 -6.94
CA GLY A 71 -11.78 21.78 -8.26
C GLY A 71 -13.27 21.56 -8.49
N ALA A 72 -13.68 21.59 -9.76
CA ALA A 72 -15.09 21.57 -10.13
C ALA A 72 -15.80 20.29 -9.66
N ASP A 73 -17.01 20.42 -9.13
CA ASP A 73 -17.84 19.33 -8.61
C ASP A 73 -17.18 18.52 -7.47
N SER A 74 -16.17 19.06 -6.79
CA SER A 74 -15.54 18.39 -5.63
C SER A 74 -16.39 18.54 -4.37
N ILE A 75 -16.35 17.56 -3.49
CA ILE A 75 -17.10 17.53 -2.23
C ILE A 75 -16.15 17.11 -1.11
N SER A 76 -15.96 18.01 -0.14
CA SER A 76 -15.27 17.74 1.11
C SER A 76 -16.28 17.95 2.24
N SER A 77 -16.79 16.86 2.81
CA SER A 77 -17.88 16.90 3.80
C SER A 77 -17.54 16.22 5.13
N GLY A 78 -16.34 15.66 5.25
CA GLY A 78 -15.81 15.16 6.53
C GLY A 78 -15.11 16.25 7.34
N LEU A 79 -15.07 16.09 8.66
CA LEU A 79 -14.24 16.89 9.57
C LEU A 79 -12.78 16.88 9.08
N ALA A 80 -12.16 18.05 8.90
CA ALA A 80 -10.78 18.19 8.45
C ALA A 80 -10.44 17.38 7.17
N SER A 81 -11.42 17.23 6.27
CA SER A 81 -11.22 16.50 5.02
C SER A 81 -10.67 17.39 3.90
N ILE A 82 -10.03 16.78 2.90
CA ILE A 82 -9.46 17.47 1.74
C ILE A 82 -9.89 16.75 0.47
N ALA A 83 -10.53 17.46 -0.46
CA ALA A 83 -10.89 17.01 -1.79
C ALA A 83 -10.24 17.94 -2.83
N LEU A 84 -9.26 17.43 -3.58
CA LEU A 84 -8.50 18.21 -4.57
C LEU A 84 -8.58 17.56 -5.97
N GLY A 85 -9.26 18.22 -6.90
CA GLY A 85 -9.46 17.78 -8.28
C GLY A 85 -10.92 17.93 -8.74
N GLN A 86 -11.21 17.53 -9.97
CA GLN A 86 -12.59 17.50 -10.47
C GLN A 86 -13.34 16.28 -9.93
N LYS A 87 -14.60 16.46 -9.48
CA LYS A 87 -15.49 15.37 -9.04
C LYS A 87 -14.87 14.47 -7.96
N VAL A 88 -14.14 15.08 -7.04
CA VAL A 88 -13.48 14.38 -5.92
C VAL A 88 -14.41 14.31 -4.72
N THR A 89 -14.40 13.21 -3.98
CA THR A 89 -15.19 13.06 -2.75
C THR A 89 -14.28 12.72 -1.56
N ALA A 90 -14.30 13.55 -0.52
CA ALA A 90 -13.70 13.28 0.77
C ALA A 90 -14.79 13.45 1.86
N SER A 91 -15.44 12.36 2.24
CA SER A 91 -16.67 12.40 3.06
C SER A 91 -16.49 11.97 4.51
N ALA A 92 -15.38 11.30 4.85
CA ALA A 92 -15.08 10.88 6.20
C ALA A 92 -14.14 11.85 6.93
N ALA A 93 -14.13 11.76 8.27
CA ALA A 93 -13.22 12.56 9.09
C ALA A 93 -11.76 12.28 8.72
N GLN A 94 -10.98 13.35 8.57
CA GLN A 94 -9.56 13.34 8.21
C GLN A 94 -9.27 12.62 6.86
N ALA A 95 -10.28 12.46 6.01
CA ALA A 95 -10.12 11.85 4.70
C ALA A 95 -9.46 12.83 3.71
N VAL A 96 -8.54 12.33 2.89
CA VAL A 96 -7.85 13.11 1.85
C VAL A 96 -8.05 12.42 0.51
N ALA A 97 -8.63 13.10 -0.47
CA ALA A 97 -8.79 12.60 -1.82
C ALA A 97 -8.15 13.61 -2.80
N ILE A 98 -7.22 13.14 -3.62
CA ILE A 98 -6.45 13.95 -4.55
C ILE A 98 -6.43 13.28 -5.93
N GLY A 99 -6.91 13.98 -6.94
CA GLY A 99 -6.98 13.52 -8.33
C GLY A 99 -8.43 13.34 -8.80
N GLN A 100 -8.68 13.57 -10.08
CA GLN A 100 -10.02 13.55 -10.66
C GLN A 100 -10.76 12.23 -10.36
N HIS A 101 -12.03 12.31 -9.94
CA HIS A 101 -12.84 11.15 -9.51
C HIS A 101 -12.31 10.33 -8.33
N SER A 102 -11.28 10.79 -7.61
CA SER A 102 -10.83 10.10 -6.40
C SER A 102 -11.87 10.18 -5.28
N SER A 103 -11.92 9.15 -4.44
CA SER A 103 -12.91 9.02 -3.37
C SER A 103 -12.27 8.45 -2.11
N ALA A 104 -12.30 9.22 -1.02
CA ALA A 104 -11.88 8.81 0.32
C ALA A 104 -13.08 8.88 1.27
N THR A 105 -13.63 7.72 1.62
CA THR A 105 -14.91 7.60 2.35
C THR A 105 -14.79 7.02 3.73
N GLU A 106 -13.58 6.69 4.17
CA GLU A 106 -13.30 6.13 5.49
C GLU A 106 -12.38 7.03 6.32
N GLN A 107 -12.47 6.90 7.65
CA GLN A 107 -11.74 7.76 8.58
C GLN A 107 -10.22 7.68 8.36
N GLY A 108 -9.56 8.83 8.26
CA GLY A 108 -8.11 8.92 8.10
C GLY A 108 -7.58 8.29 6.81
N SER A 109 -8.45 8.04 5.83
CA SER A 109 -8.06 7.41 4.57
C SER A 109 -7.56 8.44 3.54
N VAL A 110 -6.63 8.02 2.69
CA VAL A 110 -6.06 8.84 1.62
C VAL A 110 -6.26 8.15 0.27
N ALA A 111 -7.01 8.76 -0.65
CA ALA A 111 -7.10 8.34 -2.05
C ALA A 111 -6.19 9.22 -2.91
N LEU A 112 -5.13 8.63 -3.48
CA LEU A 112 -4.07 9.36 -4.19
C LEU A 112 -4.00 8.96 -5.68
N GLY A 113 -4.40 9.88 -6.54
CA GLY A 113 -4.42 9.74 -8.00
C GLY A 113 -5.84 9.64 -8.55
N ALA A 114 -6.01 9.92 -9.85
CA ALA A 114 -7.32 9.88 -10.51
C ALA A 114 -8.02 8.51 -10.33
N ASP A 115 -9.33 8.49 -10.15
CA ASP A 115 -10.15 7.29 -9.94
C ASP A 115 -9.73 6.40 -8.75
N SER A 116 -8.87 6.85 -7.85
CA SER A 116 -8.45 6.07 -6.67
C SER A 116 -9.56 6.02 -5.63
N ILE A 117 -9.72 4.87 -4.99
CA ILE A 117 -10.76 4.64 -3.98
C ILE A 117 -10.09 4.19 -2.68
N ALA A 118 -10.24 4.99 -1.62
CA ALA A 118 -9.84 4.66 -0.27
C ALA A 118 -11.10 4.39 0.57
N ASN A 119 -11.48 3.12 0.64
CA ASN A 119 -12.69 2.62 1.30
C ASN A 119 -12.36 1.75 2.54
N LYS A 120 -11.20 2.01 3.17
CA LYS A 120 -10.81 1.42 4.46
C LYS A 120 -10.23 2.51 5.36
N PRO A 121 -10.41 2.44 6.69
CA PRO A 121 -9.87 3.43 7.60
C PRO A 121 -8.33 3.33 7.67
N ASN A 122 -7.67 4.48 7.85
CA ASN A 122 -6.23 4.59 8.06
C ASN A 122 -5.35 3.93 6.97
N VAL A 123 -5.72 4.09 5.69
CA VAL A 123 -4.93 3.58 4.55
C VAL A 123 -4.62 4.68 3.56
N VAL A 124 -3.54 4.48 2.78
CA VAL A 124 -3.30 5.21 1.53
C VAL A 124 -3.61 4.27 0.37
N SER A 125 -4.65 4.59 -0.40
CA SER A 125 -4.97 3.91 -1.66
C SER A 125 -4.40 4.69 -2.83
N VAL A 126 -3.53 4.05 -3.61
CA VAL A 126 -2.95 4.62 -4.84
C VAL A 126 -3.70 4.19 -6.10
N GLY A 127 -4.90 3.62 -5.96
CA GLY A 127 -5.68 3.08 -7.07
C GLY A 127 -7.04 2.53 -6.64
N LYS A 128 -7.53 1.54 -7.37
CA LYS A 128 -8.73 0.76 -7.02
C LYS A 128 -8.57 -0.67 -7.53
N THR A 129 -9.44 -1.58 -7.11
CA THR A 129 -9.45 -2.97 -7.58
C THR A 129 -9.42 -3.05 -9.11
N GLY A 130 -8.44 -3.78 -9.65
CA GLY A 130 -8.21 -3.97 -11.08
C GLY A 130 -7.56 -2.77 -11.79
N HIS A 131 -7.21 -1.71 -11.05
CA HIS A 131 -6.53 -0.51 -11.54
C HIS A 131 -5.44 -0.09 -10.53
N GLU A 132 -4.61 -1.06 -10.13
CA GLU A 132 -3.49 -0.85 -9.23
C GLU A 132 -2.40 -0.03 -9.91
N ARG A 133 -1.65 0.75 -9.11
CA ARG A 133 -0.51 1.53 -9.58
C ARG A 133 0.79 0.99 -9.00
N LYS A 134 1.86 1.09 -9.78
CA LYS A 134 3.22 0.89 -9.26
C LYS A 134 3.64 2.12 -8.46
N ILE A 135 4.29 1.90 -7.34
CA ILE A 135 5.02 2.92 -6.60
C ILE A 135 6.50 2.75 -6.98
N VAL A 136 7.07 3.76 -7.65
CA VAL A 136 8.44 3.73 -8.20
C VAL A 136 9.32 4.76 -7.51
N HIS A 137 10.64 4.62 -7.65
CA HIS A 137 11.65 5.45 -6.99
C HIS A 137 11.60 5.38 -5.45
N VAL A 138 11.27 4.20 -4.92
CA VAL A 138 11.33 3.91 -3.49
C VAL A 138 12.78 3.56 -3.13
N ALA A 139 13.42 4.39 -2.31
CA ALA A 139 14.72 4.06 -1.72
C ALA A 139 14.63 2.77 -0.89
N ALA A 140 15.78 2.12 -0.63
CA ALA A 140 15.77 0.93 0.23
C ALA A 140 15.29 1.32 1.62
N GLY A 141 14.27 0.63 2.13
CA GLY A 141 13.80 0.83 3.51
C GLY A 141 14.70 0.14 4.52
N ASP A 142 14.61 0.51 5.79
CA ASP A 142 15.34 -0.24 6.82
C ASP A 142 14.75 -1.65 6.98
N ILE A 143 15.59 -2.67 7.08
CA ILE A 143 15.16 -4.06 7.33
C ILE A 143 15.48 -4.41 8.78
N SER A 144 14.47 -4.29 9.65
CA SER A 144 14.53 -4.67 11.06
C SER A 144 13.16 -5.10 11.57
N ASN A 145 13.09 -5.72 12.75
CA ASN A 145 11.84 -6.15 13.38
C ASN A 145 10.95 -4.98 13.88
N HIS A 146 11.43 -3.75 13.79
CA HIS A 146 10.69 -2.53 14.17
C HIS A 146 10.51 -1.57 12.99
N SER A 147 10.95 -1.93 11.79
CA SER A 147 10.83 -1.07 10.61
C SER A 147 9.38 -0.94 10.15
N THR A 148 9.02 0.26 9.72
CA THR A 148 7.75 0.58 9.06
C THR A 148 7.95 1.06 7.62
N ASP A 149 9.15 0.91 7.08
CA ASP A 149 9.50 1.38 5.74
C ASP A 149 8.96 0.46 4.66
N ALA A 150 8.69 1.04 3.48
CA ALA A 150 8.42 0.24 2.29
C ALA A 150 9.69 -0.47 1.82
N VAL A 151 9.60 -1.78 1.60
CA VAL A 151 10.69 -2.58 1.00
C VAL A 151 10.60 -2.49 -0.51
N ASN A 152 11.71 -2.18 -1.17
CA ASN A 152 11.76 -2.09 -2.63
C ASN A 152 12.21 -3.40 -3.30
N GLY A 153 12.14 -3.45 -4.64
CA GLY A 153 12.47 -4.65 -5.40
C GLY A 153 13.94 -5.10 -5.29
N GLN A 154 14.89 -4.18 -5.12
CA GLN A 154 16.31 -4.53 -4.95
C GLN A 154 16.53 -5.31 -3.65
N GLN A 155 15.86 -4.91 -2.57
CA GLN A 155 15.97 -5.58 -1.28
C GLN A 155 15.37 -6.98 -1.32
N LEU A 156 14.19 -7.14 -1.92
CA LEU A 156 13.56 -8.45 -2.09
C LEU A 156 14.44 -9.38 -2.94
N HIS A 157 14.97 -8.88 -4.07
CA HIS A 157 15.88 -9.64 -4.92
C HIS A 157 17.15 -10.07 -4.19
N ALA A 158 17.76 -9.18 -3.40
CA ALA A 158 18.94 -9.50 -2.61
C ALA A 158 18.67 -10.63 -1.60
N GLU A 159 17.49 -10.64 -0.97
CA GLU A 159 17.10 -11.71 -0.05
C GLU A 159 16.83 -13.04 -0.78
N SER A 160 16.13 -13.00 -1.93
CA SER A 160 15.94 -14.19 -2.77
C SER A 160 17.26 -14.81 -3.23
N ALA A 161 18.24 -13.99 -3.65
CA ALA A 161 19.56 -14.47 -4.04
C ALA A 161 20.32 -15.12 -2.86
N LYS A 162 20.20 -14.61 -1.64
CA LYS A 162 20.79 -15.26 -0.45
C LYS A 162 20.15 -16.62 -0.18
N LEU A 163 18.83 -16.73 -0.34
CA LEU A 163 18.10 -17.98 -0.14
C LEU A 163 18.50 -19.04 -1.18
N GLU A 164 18.70 -18.64 -2.43
CA GLU A 164 19.19 -19.53 -3.50
C GLU A 164 20.58 -20.09 -3.16
N ILE A 165 21.52 -19.24 -2.78
CA ILE A 165 22.88 -19.66 -2.38
C ILE A 165 22.83 -20.61 -1.17
N LEU A 166 21.97 -20.31 -0.18
CA LEU A 166 21.82 -21.16 1.00
C LEU A 166 21.25 -22.54 0.65
N LEU A 167 20.28 -22.59 -0.27
CA LEU A 167 19.68 -23.84 -0.73
C LEU A 167 20.69 -24.71 -1.48
N ASP A 168 21.47 -24.11 -2.39
CA ASP A 168 22.51 -24.83 -3.13
C ASP A 168 23.58 -25.40 -2.20
N ALA A 169 24.01 -24.61 -1.21
CA ALA A 169 24.96 -25.08 -0.20
C ALA A 169 24.39 -26.27 0.59
N LYS A 170 23.10 -26.24 0.95
CA LYS A 170 22.45 -27.34 1.67
C LYS A 170 22.29 -28.59 0.81
N ASN A 171 21.96 -28.44 -0.48
CA ASN A 171 21.86 -29.56 -1.40
C ASN A 171 23.21 -30.24 -1.60
N LYS A 172 24.28 -29.46 -1.81
CA LYS A 172 25.63 -30.01 -1.91
C LYS A 172 26.05 -30.76 -0.63
N GLN A 173 25.73 -30.21 0.54
CA GLN A 173 25.96 -30.92 1.82
C GLN A 173 25.20 -32.25 1.91
N LEU A 174 24.01 -32.34 1.31
CA LEU A 174 23.26 -33.59 1.25
C LEU A 174 23.88 -34.56 0.24
N GLU A 175 24.31 -34.08 -0.92
CA GLU A 175 25.01 -34.88 -1.93
C GLU A 175 26.30 -35.51 -1.38
N GLU A 176 27.16 -34.72 -0.72
CA GLU A 176 28.40 -35.22 -0.08
C GLU A 176 28.11 -36.27 1.01
N ARG A 177 27.02 -36.09 1.77
CA ARG A 177 26.57 -37.07 2.76
C ARG A 177 26.06 -38.36 2.11
N ILE A 178 25.39 -38.27 0.97
CA ILE A 178 24.93 -39.43 0.20
C ILE A 178 26.12 -40.20 -0.34
N GLU A 179 27.10 -39.53 -0.96
CA GLU A 179 28.32 -40.17 -1.48
C GLU A 179 29.10 -40.91 -0.37
N THR A 180 29.19 -40.31 0.82
CA THR A 180 29.83 -40.95 1.99
C THR A 180 29.07 -42.22 2.39
N LEU A 181 27.74 -42.16 2.48
CA LEU A 181 26.90 -43.32 2.82
C LEU A 181 27.01 -44.42 1.76
N GLU A 182 27.08 -44.07 0.48
CA GLU A 182 27.26 -45.04 -0.61
C GLU A 182 28.61 -45.75 -0.51
N SER A 183 29.69 -45.03 -0.21
CA SER A 183 31.02 -45.60 0.05
C SER A 183 31.01 -46.54 1.25
N ASP A 184 30.39 -46.13 2.36
CA ASP A 184 30.28 -46.97 3.56
C ASP A 184 29.51 -48.27 3.29
N VAL A 185 28.41 -48.19 2.53
CA VAL A 185 27.62 -49.36 2.11
C VAL A 185 28.44 -50.28 1.19
N ALA A 186 29.24 -49.73 0.27
CA ALA A 186 30.11 -50.52 -0.60
C ALA A 186 31.19 -51.27 0.21
N ASN A 187 31.84 -50.58 1.16
CA ASN A 187 32.83 -51.18 2.05
C ASN A 187 32.22 -52.31 2.90
N LEU A 188 31.03 -52.08 3.46
CA LEU A 188 30.30 -53.10 4.22
C LEU A 188 29.95 -54.32 3.35
N THR A 189 29.54 -54.09 2.10
CA THR A 189 29.22 -55.16 1.15
C THR A 189 30.45 -56.03 0.87
N LEU A 190 31.62 -55.42 0.65
CA LEU A 190 32.88 -56.12 0.44
C LEU A 190 33.31 -56.93 1.67
N LEU A 191 33.16 -56.36 2.87
CA LEU A 191 33.46 -57.05 4.12
C LEU A 191 32.56 -58.28 4.33
N ILE A 192 31.28 -58.16 3.99
CA ILE A 192 30.33 -59.28 4.03
C ILE A 192 30.75 -60.36 3.02
N GLN A 193 31.11 -59.99 1.79
CA GLN A 193 31.55 -60.95 0.77
C GLN A 193 32.78 -61.74 1.24
N ASN A 194 33.79 -61.06 1.77
CA ASN A 194 34.98 -61.71 2.32
C ASN A 194 34.62 -62.70 3.44
N SER A 195 33.71 -62.30 4.34
CA SER A 195 33.25 -63.17 5.44
C SER A 195 32.49 -64.40 4.93
N VAL A 196 31.69 -64.25 3.87
CA VAL A 196 30.98 -65.35 3.21
C VAL A 196 31.98 -66.33 2.57
N ASP A 197 32.98 -65.82 1.87
CA ASP A 197 34.02 -66.61 1.24
C ASP A 197 34.86 -67.38 2.27
N ASP A 198 35.22 -66.75 3.39
CA ASP A 198 35.92 -67.39 4.51
C ASP A 198 35.10 -68.52 5.13
N VAL A 199 33.80 -68.31 5.35
CA VAL A 199 32.88 -69.34 5.86
C VAL A 199 32.76 -70.50 4.87
N ALA A 200 32.67 -70.22 3.57
CA ALA A 200 32.61 -71.25 2.53
C ALA A 200 33.91 -72.09 2.50
N LEU A 201 35.07 -71.44 2.61
CA LEU A 201 36.37 -72.11 2.68
C LEU A 201 36.49 -72.98 3.94
N LEU A 202 36.07 -72.47 5.10
CA LEU A 202 36.10 -73.21 6.37
C LEU A 202 35.20 -74.44 6.29
N LYS A 203 34.00 -74.30 5.73
CA LYS A 203 33.08 -75.42 5.50
C LYS A 203 33.72 -76.49 4.62
N LYS A 204 34.38 -76.12 3.52
CA LYS A 204 35.10 -77.06 2.64
C LYS A 204 36.21 -77.81 3.39
N ARG A 205 37.05 -77.09 4.13
CA ARG A 205 38.13 -77.71 4.93
C ARG A 205 37.60 -78.70 5.97
N LEU A 206 36.46 -78.42 6.59
CA LEU A 206 35.81 -79.33 7.54
C LEU A 206 35.33 -80.62 6.84
N LEU A 207 34.70 -80.50 5.66
CA LEU A 207 34.30 -81.64 4.84
C LEU A 207 35.50 -82.50 4.45
N ASP A 208 36.58 -81.88 4.01
CA ASP A 208 37.84 -82.56 3.65
C ASP A 208 38.45 -83.28 4.88
N ALA A 209 38.38 -82.69 6.08
CA ALA A 209 38.91 -83.29 7.30
C ALA A 209 38.08 -84.47 7.84
N LEU A 210 36.77 -84.49 7.59
CA LEU A 210 35.86 -85.55 8.02
C LEU A 210 35.85 -86.78 7.09
N SER A 211 36.48 -86.68 5.92
CA SER A 211 36.53 -87.74 4.91
C SER A 211 37.79 -88.61 4.95
N TYR A 212 38.70 -88.35 5.90
CA TYR A 212 39.85 -89.20 6.28
C TYR A 212 39.57 -89.99 7.56
#